data_AF-A0A8B9WJT6-F1
#
_entry.id   AF-A0A8B9WJT6-F1
#
_cell.length_a   1.000
_cell.length_b   1.000
_cell.length_c   1.000
_cell.angle_alpha   90.00
_cell.angle_beta   90.00
_cell.angle_gamma   90.00
#
_symmetry.space_group_name_H-M   'P 1'
#
loop_
_entity.id
_entity.type
_entity.pdbx_description
1 polymer ?
#
loop_
_entity_poly.entity_id
_entity_poly.type
_entity_poly.pdbx_seq_one_letter_code
_entity_poly.pdbx_strand_id
1 'polypeptide(L)'
;MATIGVTRGLGDHNLRVCSSTLPIKPFLSCFPEVRVYDLTQYEHCPDDVLVLGTDGLWDVTSDCEVASLCTHLPIDMLVHEYAHVLLAGTQLWPKLWSWGRGTPRDRGWRLPNNKLGSGDDISVFVIPLGGPGSYS
;
A
#
# COMPACT_ATOMS: atom_id res chain seq x y z
N MET A 1 -14.54 9.45 22.17
CA MET A 1 -13.52 10.48 21.91
C MET A 1 -12.62 9.92 20.83
N ALA A 2 -12.52 10.59 19.67
CA ALA A 2 -11.65 10.14 18.58
C ALA A 2 -10.26 10.74 18.78
N THR A 3 -9.23 9.91 18.68
CA THR A 3 -7.83 10.33 18.73
C THR A 3 -7.32 10.45 17.31
N ILE A 4 -6.64 11.55 16.98
CA ILE A 4 -5.97 11.68 15.68
C ILE A 4 -4.74 10.75 15.66
N GLY A 5 -4.71 9.82 14.71
CA GLY A 5 -3.63 8.83 14.58
C GLY A 5 -2.43 9.33 13.76
N VAL A 6 -2.52 10.53 13.19
CA VAL A 6 -1.53 11.06 12.23
C VAL A 6 -1.02 12.44 12.64
N THR A 7 0.22 12.75 12.25
CA THR A 7 0.85 14.06 12.46
C THR A 7 0.79 14.94 11.21
N ARG A 8 0.37 14.36 10.07
CA ARG A 8 0.19 15.07 8.80
C ARG A 8 -1.12 14.67 8.14
N GLY A 9 -1.79 15.62 7.50
CA GLY A 9 -3.08 15.42 6.86
C GLY A 9 -3.64 16.70 6.21
N LEU A 10 -4.37 16.52 5.12
CA LEU A 10 -5.18 17.57 4.52
C LEU A 10 -6.49 17.72 5.31
N GLY A 11 -7.15 18.89 5.21
CA GLY A 11 -8.43 19.12 5.89
C GLY A 11 -8.31 19.37 7.39
N ASP A 12 -9.27 18.88 8.18
CA ASP A 12 -9.33 18.99 9.65
C ASP A 12 -9.23 20.43 10.22
N HIS A 13 -9.70 21.41 9.44
CA HIS A 13 -9.58 22.83 9.78
C HIS A 13 -10.28 23.22 11.09
N ASN A 14 -11.32 22.48 11.48
CA ASN A 14 -12.13 22.77 12.66
C ASN A 14 -11.70 21.97 13.90
N LEU A 15 -10.72 21.05 13.77
CA LEU A 15 -10.26 20.26 14.91
C LEU A 15 -9.46 21.11 15.89
N ARG A 16 -9.67 20.85 17.18
CA ARG A 16 -9.03 21.54 18.30
C ARG A 16 -8.43 20.54 19.27
N VAL A 17 -7.41 20.98 20.01
CA VAL A 17 -6.81 20.19 21.08
C VAL A 17 -7.87 19.87 22.14
N CYS A 18 -7.85 18.64 22.67
CA CYS A 18 -8.81 18.21 23.67
C CYS A 18 -8.86 19.19 24.85
N SER A 19 -10.07 19.53 25.28
CA SER A 19 -10.31 20.43 26.42
C SER A 19 -9.71 21.83 26.24
N SER A 20 -9.50 22.27 24.99
CA SER A 20 -8.94 23.58 24.65
C SER A 20 -9.62 24.17 23.42
N THR A 21 -9.49 25.49 23.26
CA THR A 21 -9.89 26.19 22.03
C THR A 21 -8.76 26.25 21.01
N LEU A 22 -7.56 25.75 21.33
CA LEU A 22 -6.41 25.78 20.44
C LEU A 22 -6.66 24.90 19.20
N PRO A 23 -6.58 25.44 17.97
CA PRO A 23 -6.69 24.62 16.76
C PRO A 23 -5.51 23.63 16.66
N ILE A 24 -5.75 22.45 16.07
CA ILE A 24 -4.67 21.47 15.88
C ILE A 24 -3.69 21.88 14.79
N LYS A 25 -4.07 22.78 13.89
CA LYS A 25 -3.13 23.39 12.93
C LYS A 25 -2.40 24.54 13.62
N PRO A 26 -1.06 24.66 13.47
CA PRO A 26 -0.22 23.99 12.46
C PRO A 26 0.39 22.64 12.86
N PHE A 27 0.07 22.08 14.04
CA PHE A 27 0.64 20.81 14.50
C PHE A 27 0.24 19.60 13.62
N LEU A 28 -0.96 19.62 13.03
CA LEU A 28 -1.34 18.75 11.91
C LEU A 28 -0.97 19.39 10.57
N SER A 29 0.22 19.08 10.09
CA SER A 29 0.79 19.66 8.87
C SER A 29 0.15 19.08 7.60
N CYS A 30 -0.15 19.92 6.61
CA CYS A 30 -0.56 19.48 5.27
C CYS A 30 0.61 19.34 4.29
N PHE A 31 1.85 19.58 4.74
CA PHE A 31 3.03 19.55 3.88
C PHE A 31 3.51 18.11 3.67
N PRO A 32 3.59 17.63 2.41
CA PRO A 32 4.07 16.29 2.12
C PRO A 32 5.58 16.18 2.34
N GLU A 33 6.07 14.94 2.49
CA GLU A 33 7.46 14.61 2.23
C GLU A 33 7.59 14.20 0.76
N VAL A 34 8.60 14.71 0.06
CA VAL A 34 8.83 14.40 -1.36
C VAL A 34 10.16 13.66 -1.48
N ARG A 35 10.09 12.44 -2.04
CA ARG A 35 11.26 11.66 -2.44
C ARG A 35 11.20 11.45 -3.94
N VAL A 36 12.33 11.64 -4.62
CA VAL A 36 12.45 11.43 -6.06
C VAL A 36 13.16 10.10 -6.29
N TYR A 37 12.52 9.22 -7.04
CA TYR A 37 13.09 7.97 -7.52
C TYR A 37 13.30 8.10 -9.02
N ASP A 38 14.56 8.05 -9.45
CA ASP A 38 14.93 8.12 -10.86
C ASP A 38 14.89 6.71 -11.46
N LEU A 39 13.86 6.46 -12.29
CA LEU A 39 13.63 5.18 -12.96
C LEU A 39 14.79 4.78 -13.88
N THR A 40 15.61 5.74 -14.33
CA THR A 40 16.72 5.48 -15.25
C THR A 40 17.99 4.98 -14.54
N GLN A 41 18.06 5.12 -13.21
CA GLN A 41 19.23 4.72 -12.43
C GLN A 41 19.31 3.21 -12.18
N TYR A 42 18.22 2.47 -12.41
CA TYR A 42 18.13 1.04 -12.11
C TYR A 42 17.47 0.28 -13.26
N GLU A 43 17.96 -0.93 -13.51
CA GLU A 43 17.31 -1.88 -14.41
C GLU A 43 16.21 -2.61 -13.65
N HIS A 44 14.98 -2.45 -14.12
CA HIS A 44 13.77 -2.99 -13.51
C HIS A 44 13.38 -4.29 -14.19
N CYS A 45 13.33 -5.35 -13.41
CA CYS A 45 12.83 -6.64 -13.84
C CYS A 45 11.29 -6.59 -13.97
N PRO A 46 10.67 -7.48 -14.75
CA PRO A 46 9.21 -7.48 -14.95
C PRO A 46 8.38 -7.70 -13.68
N ASP A 47 8.99 -8.18 -12.60
CA ASP A 47 8.40 -8.36 -11.27
C ASP A 47 8.64 -7.18 -10.31
N ASP A 48 9.43 -6.18 -10.72
CA ASP A 48 9.59 -4.94 -9.96
C ASP A 48 8.31 -4.09 -10.06
N VAL A 49 7.76 -3.77 -8.88
CA VAL A 49 6.52 -3.01 -8.75
C VAL A 49 6.64 -1.94 -7.66
N LEU A 50 5.98 -0.82 -7.86
CA LEU A 50 5.65 0.13 -6.81
C LEU A 50 4.29 -0.24 -6.21
N VAL A 51 4.25 -0.51 -4.90
CA VAL A 51 3.01 -0.75 -4.15
C VAL A 51 2.69 0.49 -3.32
N LEU A 52 1.48 1.02 -3.52
CA LEU A 52 0.92 2.08 -2.67
C LEU A 52 -0.29 1.49 -1.95
N GLY A 53 -0.38 1.67 -0.63
CA GLY A 53 -1.49 1.16 0.17
C GLY A 53 -1.82 2.07 1.35
N THR A 54 -3.08 2.02 1.82
CA THR A 54 -3.49 2.63 3.09
C THR A 54 -2.94 1.86 4.29
N ASP A 55 -2.94 2.47 5.48
CA ASP A 55 -2.58 1.83 6.76
C ASP A 55 -3.37 0.53 7.01
N GLY A 56 -4.62 0.44 6.54
CA GLY A 56 -5.37 -0.81 6.53
C GLY A 56 -4.63 -2.01 5.93
N LEU A 57 -3.69 -1.82 4.98
CA LEU A 57 -2.78 -2.89 4.54
C LEU A 57 -1.55 -3.00 5.45
N TRP A 58 -0.86 -1.88 5.67
CA TRP A 58 0.46 -1.84 6.30
C TRP A 58 0.46 -2.10 7.81
N ASP A 59 -0.68 -1.96 8.49
CA ASP A 59 -0.79 -2.28 9.92
C ASP A 59 -0.69 -3.78 10.22
N VAL A 60 -0.90 -4.63 9.20
CA VAL A 60 -0.95 -6.09 9.36
C VAL A 60 0.04 -6.83 8.45
N THR A 61 0.82 -6.10 7.66
CA THR A 61 1.85 -6.66 6.76
C THR A 61 3.13 -5.85 6.83
N SER A 62 4.27 -6.49 6.57
CA SER A 62 5.56 -5.81 6.39
C SER A 62 5.93 -5.63 4.92
N ASP A 63 6.82 -4.66 4.64
CA ASP A 63 7.40 -4.44 3.31
C ASP A 63 8.01 -5.72 2.73
N CYS A 64 8.67 -6.53 3.57
CA CYS A 64 9.25 -7.81 3.15
C CYS A 64 8.19 -8.84 2.76
N GLU A 65 7.07 -8.93 3.49
CA GLU A 65 5.96 -9.82 3.15
C GLU A 65 5.32 -9.40 1.83
N VAL A 66 5.06 -8.10 1.65
CA VAL A 66 4.52 -7.56 0.40
C VAL A 66 5.47 -7.83 -0.77
N ALA A 67 6.76 -7.54 -0.63
CA ALA A 67 7.77 -7.81 -1.66
C ALA A 67 7.84 -9.30 -2.04
N SER A 68 7.75 -10.19 -1.05
CA SER A 68 7.74 -11.65 -1.28
C SER A 68 6.48 -12.12 -2.04
N LEU A 69 5.35 -11.43 -1.86
CA LEU A 69 4.12 -11.75 -2.60
C LEU A 69 4.22 -11.34 -4.09
N CYS A 70 5.08 -10.37 -4.40
CA CYS A 70 5.32 -9.82 -5.74
C CYS A 70 6.39 -10.61 -6.53
N THR A 71 7.43 -11.13 -5.89
CA THR A 71 8.60 -11.81 -6.52
C THR A 71 8.33 -13.23 -7.06
N HIS A 72 7.07 -13.70 -7.01
CA HIS A 72 6.68 -15.04 -7.47
C HIS A 72 5.68 -15.01 -8.62
N LEU A 73 5.74 -13.98 -9.47
CA LEU A 73 4.95 -13.96 -10.69
C LEU A 73 5.46 -15.08 -11.62
N PRO A 74 4.57 -15.95 -12.16
CA PRO A 74 4.99 -17.02 -13.04
C PRO A 74 5.63 -16.42 -14.30
N ILE A 75 6.92 -16.72 -14.49
CA ILE A 75 7.74 -16.29 -15.63
C ILE A 75 7.08 -16.65 -16.97
N ASP A 76 6.33 -17.76 -17.00
CA ASP A 76 5.60 -18.21 -18.19
C ASP A 76 4.47 -17.27 -18.63
N MET A 77 3.98 -16.38 -17.75
CA MET A 77 3.04 -15.33 -18.16
C MET A 77 3.75 -14.14 -18.80
N LEU A 78 5.04 -13.93 -18.54
CA LEU A 78 5.84 -12.78 -19.02
C LEU A 78 6.19 -12.83 -20.52
N VAL A 79 5.71 -13.85 -21.25
CA VAL A 79 5.94 -14.02 -22.70
C VAL A 79 5.22 -12.93 -23.51
N HIS A 80 4.26 -12.22 -22.92
CA HIS A 80 3.56 -11.09 -23.54
C HIS A 80 4.07 -9.73 -23.03
N GLU A 81 4.21 -8.77 -23.96
CA GLU A 81 4.63 -7.38 -23.74
C GLU A 81 3.83 -6.64 -22.63
N TYR A 82 2.59 -7.05 -22.34
CA TYR A 82 1.74 -6.46 -21.30
C TYR A 82 1.48 -7.36 -20.09
N ALA A 83 2.17 -8.49 -19.98
CA ALA A 83 1.92 -9.47 -18.94
C ALA A 83 2.07 -8.91 -17.52
N HIS A 84 3.09 -8.10 -17.28
CA HIS A 84 3.36 -7.46 -15.98
C HIS A 84 2.21 -6.52 -15.57
N VAL A 85 1.64 -5.76 -16.52
CA VAL A 85 0.47 -4.89 -16.27
C VAL A 85 -0.76 -5.72 -15.94
N LEU A 86 -1.01 -6.78 -16.71
CA LEU A 86 -2.15 -7.68 -16.46
C LEU A 86 -2.01 -8.38 -15.10
N LEU A 87 -0.81 -8.84 -14.75
CA LEU A 87 -0.54 -9.48 -13.46
C LEU A 87 -0.75 -8.52 -12.28
N ALA A 88 -0.24 -7.29 -12.38
CA ALA A 88 -0.49 -6.26 -11.38
C ALA A 88 -1.99 -5.95 -11.24
N GLY A 89 -2.68 -5.76 -12.36
CA GLY A 89 -4.09 -5.37 -12.43
C GLY A 89 -5.11 -6.48 -12.14
N THR A 90 -4.72 -7.76 -12.19
CA THR A 90 -5.67 -8.88 -12.03
C THR A 90 -5.29 -9.87 -10.93
N GLN A 91 -4.02 -9.95 -10.51
CA GLN A 91 -3.57 -10.97 -9.56
C GLN A 91 -2.90 -10.40 -8.31
N LEU A 92 -2.04 -9.38 -8.44
CA LEU A 92 -1.30 -8.86 -7.28
C LEU A 92 -2.18 -8.03 -6.35
N TRP A 93 -2.93 -7.06 -6.86
CA TRP A 93 -3.75 -6.22 -5.99
C TRP A 93 -4.82 -7.02 -5.20
N PRO A 94 -5.55 -8.01 -5.77
CA PRO A 94 -6.52 -8.79 -5.00
C PRO A 94 -5.82 -9.67 -3.97
N LYS A 95 -4.63 -10.18 -4.29
CA LYS A 95 -3.80 -10.99 -3.39
C LYS A 95 -3.34 -10.15 -2.19
N LEU A 96 -2.85 -8.93 -2.42
CA LEU A 96 -2.46 -8.01 -1.35
C LEU A 96 -3.65 -7.60 -0.48
N TRP A 97 -4.79 -7.27 -1.10
CA TRP A 97 -6.03 -6.99 -0.38
C TRP A 97 -6.46 -8.18 0.48
N SER A 98 -6.50 -9.38 -0.11
CA SER A 98 -6.90 -10.60 0.60
C SER A 98 -5.92 -10.96 1.71
N TRP A 99 -4.63 -10.67 1.52
CA TRP A 99 -3.60 -10.92 2.52
C TRP A 99 -3.75 -9.98 3.70
N GLY A 100 -3.94 -8.67 3.47
CA GLY A 100 -4.19 -7.70 4.54
C GLY A 100 -5.52 -7.93 5.25
N ARG A 101 -6.59 -8.21 4.50
CA ARG A 101 -7.91 -8.49 5.07
C ARG A 101 -7.92 -9.81 5.85
N GLY A 102 -7.35 -10.88 5.30
CA GLY A 102 -7.43 -12.23 5.86
C GLY A 102 -8.79 -12.89 5.66
N THR A 103 -9.07 -13.94 6.43
CA THR A 103 -10.32 -14.73 6.35
C THR A 103 -11.27 -14.39 7.49
N PRO A 104 -12.60 -14.36 7.25
CA PRO A 104 -13.56 -14.09 8.30
C PRO A 104 -13.64 -15.28 9.28
N ARG A 105 -13.61 -14.99 10.58
CA ARG A 105 -13.76 -15.95 11.68
C ARG A 105 -14.75 -15.36 12.71
N ASP A 106 -15.13 -16.16 13.72
CA ASP A 106 -16.16 -15.80 14.71
C ASP A 106 -15.94 -14.45 15.42
N ARG A 107 -14.69 -13.96 15.49
CA ARG A 107 -14.33 -12.66 16.07
C ARG A 107 -13.44 -11.85 15.13
N GLY A 108 -13.97 -11.51 13.96
CA GLY A 108 -13.32 -10.65 12.98
C GLY A 108 -12.42 -11.40 12.00
N TRP A 109 -11.58 -10.65 11.30
CA TRP A 109 -10.73 -11.21 10.25
C TRP A 109 -9.41 -11.77 10.82
N ARG A 110 -8.90 -12.84 10.22
CA ARG A 110 -7.68 -13.54 10.66
C ARG A 110 -6.74 -13.85 9.51
N LEU A 111 -5.46 -13.57 9.71
CA LEU A 111 -4.35 -13.97 8.85
C LEU A 111 -4.06 -15.47 8.99
N PRO A 112 -3.33 -16.10 8.05
CA PRO A 112 -2.97 -17.52 8.12
C PRO A 112 -2.21 -17.92 9.40
N ASN A 113 -1.46 -17.00 10.00
CA ASN A 113 -0.74 -17.17 11.26
C ASN A 113 -1.61 -16.91 12.51
N ASN A 114 -2.94 -16.85 12.37
CA ASN A 114 -3.94 -16.53 13.40
C ASN A 114 -3.84 -15.12 14.01
N LYS A 115 -2.95 -14.25 13.53
CA LYS A 115 -2.99 -12.82 13.86
C LYS A 115 -4.27 -12.17 13.33
N LEU A 116 -4.64 -11.04 13.91
CA LEU A 116 -5.78 -10.26 13.42
C LEU A 116 -5.48 -9.76 12.00
N GLY A 117 -6.43 -9.99 11.09
CA GLY A 117 -6.45 -9.30 9.80
C GLY A 117 -6.98 -7.88 9.99
N SER A 118 -6.81 -7.05 8.97
CA SER A 118 -7.21 -5.66 9.04
C SER A 118 -8.72 -5.51 9.14
N GLY A 119 -9.15 -4.66 10.08
CA GLY A 119 -10.54 -4.23 10.24
C GLY A 119 -10.87 -2.92 9.52
N ASP A 120 -9.89 -2.29 8.88
CA ASP A 120 -10.00 -0.96 8.28
C ASP A 120 -10.24 -1.02 6.76
N ASP A 121 -10.55 0.11 6.14
CA ASP A 121 -10.61 0.23 4.69
C ASP A 121 -9.23 0.00 4.06
N ILE A 122 -9.18 -0.88 3.07
CA ILE A 122 -7.94 -1.20 2.33
C ILE A 122 -8.09 -0.68 0.91
N SER A 123 -7.24 0.28 0.55
CA SER A 123 -7.02 0.66 -0.84
C SER A 123 -5.57 0.34 -1.20
N VAL A 124 -5.35 -0.26 -2.37
CA VAL A 124 -4.02 -0.64 -2.85
C VAL A 124 -3.89 -0.38 -4.35
N PHE A 125 -2.74 0.17 -4.74
CA PHE A 125 -2.31 0.28 -6.13
C PHE A 125 -1.02 -0.52 -6.32
N VAL A 126 -0.95 -1.27 -7.42
CA VAL A 126 0.25 -1.99 -7.84
C VAL A 126 0.64 -1.47 -9.21
N ILE A 127 1.80 -0.84 -9.30
CA ILE A 127 2.29 -0.18 -10.51
C ILE A 127 3.56 -0.91 -10.97
N PRO A 128 3.53 -1.62 -12.10
CA PRO A 128 4.74 -2.23 -12.66
C PRO A 128 5.79 -1.19 -13.04
N LEU A 129 7.06 -1.50 -12.80
CA LEU A 129 8.20 -0.67 -13.18
C LEU A 129 8.94 -1.23 -14.40
N GLY A 130 8.99 -2.56 -14.55
CA GLY A 130 9.58 -3.23 -15.72
C GLY A 130 8.60 -3.46 -16.87
N GLY A 131 9.07 -3.34 -18.12
CA GLY A 131 8.29 -3.59 -19.34
C GLY A 131 8.94 -3.07 -20.63
N PRO A 132 8.48 -3.48 -21.83
CA PRO A 132 9.03 -2.98 -23.09
C PRO A 132 8.75 -1.48 -23.25
N GLY A 133 9.82 -0.66 -23.27
CA GLY A 133 9.74 0.79 -23.38
C GLY A 133 10.13 1.58 -22.12
N SER A 134 10.52 0.92 -21.02
CA SER A 134 10.95 1.62 -19.79
C SER A 134 12.30 2.35 -19.92
N TYR A 135 13.03 2.17 -21.03
CA TYR A 135 14.35 2.75 -21.26
C TYR A 135 14.50 3.21 -22.72
N SER A 136 14.22 4.48 -22.98
CA SER A 136 14.57 5.17 -24.24
C SER A 136 15.03 6.59 -23.94
#